data_AF-A0A067GJ03-F1
#
_entry.id   AF-A0A067GJ03-F1
#
_cell.length_a   1.000
_cell.length_b   1.000
_cell.length_c   1.000
_cell.angle_alpha   90.00
_cell.angle_beta   90.00
_cell.angle_gamma   90.00
#
_symmetry.space_group_name_H-M   'P 1'
#
loop_
_entity.id
_entity.type
_entity.pdbx_description
1 polymer ?
#
loop_
_entity_poly.entity_id
_entity_poly.type
_entity_poly.pdbx_seq_one_letter_code
_entity_poly.pdbx_strand_id
1 'polypeptide(L)'
;MAGTDNDKPLTKISESFKELAATVNSQAADVELAAFSRACSYVSPLFGCLGIAFKFAEMDYVAKVDDLAEASKSILTLQSVIDRDIEGNCVRKAGSHTRNLLRVKRGLDMVRVLFEQILAAEYVYQHVIVSLIFLF
;
A
#
# COMPACT_ATOMS: atom_id res chain seq x y z
N MET A 1 12.58 -17.08 24.74
CA MET A 1 11.16 -17.43 24.51
C MET A 1 10.85 -17.08 23.07
N ALA A 2 10.94 -18.06 22.16
CA ALA A 2 10.68 -17.85 20.73
C ALA A 2 9.16 -17.87 20.52
N GLY A 3 8.57 -16.68 20.41
CA GLY A 3 7.16 -16.51 20.09
C GLY A 3 6.88 -16.92 18.64
N THR A 4 5.91 -17.79 18.48
CA THR A 4 5.37 -18.30 17.22
C THR A 4 4.54 -17.24 16.51
N ASP A 5 5.15 -16.18 15.99
CA ASP A 5 4.49 -15.29 15.04
C ASP A 5 4.92 -15.71 13.63
N ASN A 6 4.13 -16.63 13.09
CA ASN A 6 4.15 -17.03 11.69
C ASN A 6 3.54 -15.89 10.87
N ASP A 7 4.20 -14.72 10.91
CA ASP A 7 3.76 -13.45 10.38
C ASP A 7 3.68 -13.52 8.86
N LYS A 8 2.52 -13.95 8.33
CA LYS A 8 2.22 -13.99 6.89
C LYS A 8 2.00 -12.55 6.40
N PRO A 9 2.99 -11.87 5.80
CA PRO A 9 2.89 -10.43 5.54
C PRO A 9 1.79 -10.15 4.50
N LEU A 10 1.66 -11.03 3.50
CA LEU A 10 0.60 -10.96 2.50
C LEU A 10 -0.81 -11.13 3.09
N THR A 11 -0.97 -11.90 4.17
CA THR A 11 -2.25 -12.03 4.88
C THR A 11 -2.59 -10.75 5.64
N LYS A 12 -1.63 -10.15 6.34
CA LYS A 12 -1.84 -8.85 7.02
C LYS A 12 -2.21 -7.75 6.02
N ILE A 13 -1.54 -7.72 4.86
CA ILE A 13 -1.88 -6.80 3.77
C ILE A 13 -3.30 -7.07 3.26
N SER A 14 -3.63 -8.33 2.92
CA SER A 14 -4.95 -8.62 2.33
C SER A 14 -6.11 -8.32 3.28
N GLU A 15 -5.98 -8.64 4.57
CA GLU A 15 -6.98 -8.36 5.60
C GLU A 15 -7.18 -6.85 5.79
N SER A 16 -6.09 -6.11 6.01
CA SER A 16 -6.17 -4.66 6.23
C SER A 16 -6.74 -3.89 5.04
N PHE A 17 -6.34 -4.22 3.80
CA PHE A 17 -6.90 -3.58 2.61
C PHE A 17 -8.33 -4.01 2.31
N LYS A 18 -8.76 -5.21 2.72
CA LYS A 18 -10.15 -5.65 2.62
C LYS A 18 -11.06 -4.83 3.54
N GLU A 19 -10.61 -4.54 4.76
CA GLU A 19 -11.33 -3.64 5.69
C GLU A 19 -11.45 -2.23 5.11
N LEU A 20 -10.35 -1.66 4.61
CA LEU A 20 -10.36 -0.34 3.96
C LEU A 20 -11.29 -0.30 2.76
N ALA A 21 -11.28 -1.33 1.91
CA ALA A 21 -12.17 -1.44 0.76
C ALA A 21 -13.64 -1.51 1.18
N ALA A 22 -13.97 -2.21 2.28
CA ALA A 22 -15.33 -2.25 2.81
C ALA A 22 -15.80 -0.86 3.25
N THR A 23 -14.95 -0.08 3.94
CA THR A 23 -15.26 1.31 4.31
C THR A 23 -15.53 2.17 3.07
N VAL A 24 -14.62 2.17 2.09
CA VAL A 24 -14.76 2.94 0.84
C VAL A 24 -16.04 2.56 0.08
N ASN A 25 -16.31 1.26 -0.06
CA ASN A 25 -17.47 0.77 -0.82
C ASN A 25 -18.81 1.02 -0.10
N SER A 26 -18.80 1.03 1.23
CA SER A 26 -20.01 1.32 2.01
C SER A 26 -20.49 2.77 1.85
N GLN A 27 -19.57 3.69 1.51
CA GLN A 27 -19.79 5.14 1.46
C GLN A 27 -20.38 5.74 2.74
N ALA A 28 -20.42 4.97 3.83
CA ALA A 28 -21.07 5.35 5.09
C ALA A 28 -20.16 6.23 5.96
N ALA A 29 -18.84 6.09 5.79
CA ALA A 29 -17.84 6.84 6.53
C ALA A 29 -16.60 7.08 5.65
N ASP A 30 -15.88 8.16 5.95
CA ASP A 30 -14.58 8.42 5.36
C ASP A 30 -13.52 7.48 5.95
N VAL A 31 -12.44 7.26 5.20
CA VAL A 31 -11.36 6.36 5.61
C VAL A 31 -10.53 7.02 6.71
N GLU A 32 -10.39 6.33 7.85
CA GLU A 32 -9.53 6.77 8.94
C GLU A 32 -8.05 6.78 8.52
N LEU A 33 -7.36 7.89 8.77
CA LEU A 33 -5.96 8.07 8.43
C LEU A 33 -5.06 7.07 9.19
N ALA A 34 -5.42 6.75 10.44
CA ALA A 34 -4.68 5.80 11.27
C ALA A 34 -4.77 4.37 10.72
N ALA A 35 -5.97 3.94 10.29
CA ALA A 35 -6.16 2.63 9.66
C ALA A 35 -5.45 2.56 8.31
N PHE A 36 -5.56 3.62 7.50
CA PHE A 36 -4.90 3.73 6.20
C PHE A 36 -3.37 3.66 6.30
N SER A 37 -2.77 4.48 7.16
CA SER A 37 -1.31 4.51 7.36
C SER A 37 -0.77 3.18 7.88
N ARG A 38 -1.49 2.52 8.80
CA ARG A 38 -1.14 1.17 9.28
C ARG A 38 -1.20 0.12 8.17
N ALA A 39 -2.23 0.13 7.33
CA ALA A 39 -2.29 -0.80 6.20
C ALA A 39 -1.14 -0.56 5.21
N CYS A 40 -0.81 0.71 4.94
CA CYS A 40 0.32 1.07 4.08
C CYS A 40 1.66 0.63 4.66
N SER A 41 1.85 0.67 5.98
CA SER A 41 3.14 0.25 6.58
C SER A 41 3.44 -1.23 6.34
N TYR A 42 2.42 -2.08 6.26
CA TYR A 42 2.56 -3.51 5.91
C TYR A 42 3.06 -3.74 4.48
N VAL A 43 2.92 -2.77 3.58
CA VAL A 43 3.38 -2.85 2.19
C VAL A 43 4.89 -2.57 2.09
N SER A 44 5.47 -1.83 3.04
CA SER A 44 6.87 -1.40 3.01
C SER A 44 7.88 -2.53 2.75
N PRO A 45 7.79 -3.70 3.42
CA PRO A 45 8.74 -4.79 3.20
C PRO A 45 8.76 -5.32 1.76
N LEU A 46 7.68 -5.16 0.99
CA LEU A 46 7.62 -5.60 -0.40
C LEU A 46 8.61 -4.84 -1.29
N PHE A 47 8.87 -3.56 -1.01
CA PHE A 47 9.88 -2.78 -1.75
C PHE A 47 11.29 -3.30 -1.49
N GLY A 48 11.59 -3.72 -0.25
CA GLY A 48 12.87 -4.34 0.11
C GLY A 48 13.09 -5.69 -0.57
N CYS A 49 12.02 -6.46 -0.80
CA CYS A 49 12.08 -7.75 -1.51
C CYS A 49 12.47 -7.61 -3.00
N LEU A 50 12.35 -6.42 -3.60
CA LEU A 50 12.73 -6.17 -5.01
C LEU A 50 14.24 -5.91 -5.19
N GLY A 51 15.01 -5.98 -4.11
CA GLY A 51 16.46 -5.86 -4.12
C GLY A 51 16.95 -4.40 -4.09
N ILE A 52 18.28 -4.25 -4.16
CA ILE A 52 18.98 -2.98 -3.88
C ILE A 52 18.51 -1.84 -4.81
N ALA A 53 18.11 -2.16 -6.05
CA ALA A 53 17.61 -1.20 -7.02
C ALA A 53 16.37 -0.43 -6.53
N PHE A 54 15.57 -1.02 -5.63
CA PHE A 54 14.35 -0.42 -5.10
C PHE A 54 14.51 0.16 -3.70
N LYS A 55 15.73 0.16 -3.13
CA LYS A 55 15.99 0.71 -1.78
C LYS A 55 15.57 2.17 -1.64
N PHE A 56 15.80 2.98 -2.67
CA PHE A 56 15.34 4.38 -2.67
C PHE A 56 13.81 4.50 -2.71
N ALA A 57 13.13 3.58 -3.42
CA ALA A 57 11.67 3.55 -3.45
C ALA A 57 11.09 3.13 -2.10
N GLU A 58 11.70 2.14 -1.45
CA GLU A 58 11.38 1.74 -0.08
C GLU A 58 11.53 2.92 0.88
N MET A 59 12.69 3.59 0.88
CA MET A 59 12.95 4.73 1.76
C MET A 59 11.97 5.90 1.53
N ASP A 60 11.69 6.27 0.28
CA ASP A 60 10.73 7.35 -0.03
C ASP A 60 9.30 6.96 0.41
N TYR A 61 8.90 5.70 0.18
CA TYR A 61 7.59 5.21 0.58
C TYR A 61 7.42 5.18 2.11
N VAL A 62 8.37 4.56 2.82
CA VAL A 62 8.36 4.45 4.28
C VAL A 62 8.28 5.83 4.92
N ALA A 63 9.14 6.77 4.50
CA ALA A 63 9.13 8.12 5.05
C ALA A 63 7.79 8.85 4.85
N LYS A 64 7.02 8.50 3.80
CA LYS A 64 5.70 9.12 3.54
C LYS A 64 4.61 8.44 4.35
N VAL A 65 4.70 7.13 4.55
CA VAL A 65 3.77 6.41 5.43
C VAL A 65 3.95 6.86 6.88
N ASP A 66 5.20 7.02 7.34
CA ASP A 66 5.51 7.48 8.69
C ASP A 66 4.98 8.90 8.95
N ASP A 67 5.11 9.81 7.98
CA ASP A 67 4.52 11.15 8.06
C ASP A 67 2.99 11.11 8.22
N LEU A 68 2.31 10.24 7.47
CA LEU A 68 0.86 10.07 7.58
C LEU A 68 0.44 9.41 8.90
N ALA A 69 1.23 8.46 9.40
CA ALA A 69 1.02 7.82 10.70
C ALA A 69 1.22 8.81 11.86
N GLU A 70 2.17 9.74 11.73
CA GLU A 70 2.35 10.82 12.70
C GLU A 70 1.17 11.79 12.63
N ALA A 71 0.76 12.20 11.42
CA ALA A 71 -0.38 13.08 11.20
C ALA A 71 -1.69 12.48 11.76
N SER A 72 -1.85 11.15 11.74
CA SER A 72 -3.04 10.45 12.24
C SER A 72 -3.29 10.63 13.74
N LYS A 73 -2.31 11.13 14.50
CA LYS A 73 -2.50 11.48 15.91
C LYS A 73 -3.36 12.74 16.10
N SER A 74 -3.50 13.57 15.07
CA SER A 74 -4.20 14.87 15.12
C SER A 74 -5.18 15.11 13.96
N ILE A 75 -5.19 14.24 12.95
CA ILE A 75 -6.09 14.27 11.80
C ILE A 75 -6.78 12.92 11.70
N LEU A 76 -8.13 12.94 11.71
CA LEU A 76 -8.91 11.71 11.79
C LEU A 76 -8.99 10.95 10.46
N THR A 77 -9.27 11.65 9.36
CA THR A 77 -9.66 11.00 8.10
C THR A 77 -8.83 11.46 6.91
N LEU A 78 -8.85 10.68 5.82
CA LEU A 78 -8.17 11.05 4.56
C LEU A 78 -8.73 12.34 3.96
N GLN A 79 -10.05 12.57 4.00
CA GLN A 79 -10.63 13.83 3.52
C GLN A 79 -10.15 15.01 4.36
N SER A 80 -10.06 14.85 5.69
CA SER A 80 -9.56 15.89 6.59
C SER A 80 -8.12 16.31 6.30
N VAL A 81 -7.27 15.38 5.82
CA VAL A 81 -5.91 15.69 5.36
C VAL A 81 -5.94 16.63 4.16
N ILE A 82 -6.78 16.32 3.18
CA ILE A 82 -6.90 17.08 1.94
C ILE A 82 -7.45 18.47 2.23
N ASP A 83 -8.52 18.55 3.02
CA ASP A 83 -9.20 19.80 3.36
C ASP A 83 -8.26 20.76 4.10
N ARG A 84 -7.50 20.25 5.09
CA ARG A 84 -6.54 21.06 5.86
C ARG A 84 -5.43 21.61 4.97
N ASP A 85 -4.92 20.84 4.01
CA ASP A 85 -3.89 21.32 3.09
C ASP A 85 -4.44 22.28 2.02
N ILE A 86 -5.73 22.17 1.66
CA ILE A 86 -6.44 23.13 0.80
C ILE A 86 -6.58 24.46 1.54
N GLU A 87 -7.10 24.44 2.78
CA GLU A 87 -7.24 25.62 3.64
C GLU A 87 -5.89 26.31 3.88
N GLY A 88 -4.83 25.52 4.09
CA GLY A 88 -3.46 26.00 4.25
C GLY A 88 -2.77 26.42 2.95
N ASN A 89 -3.44 26.30 1.79
CA ASN A 89 -2.89 26.56 0.46
C ASN A 89 -1.52 25.87 0.21
N CYS A 90 -1.36 24.65 0.71
CA CYS A 90 -0.08 23.93 0.73
C CYS A 90 -0.14 22.54 0.09
N VAL A 91 -1.27 22.15 -0.53
CA VAL A 91 -1.51 20.85 -1.19
C VAL A 91 -0.30 20.31 -1.96
N ARG A 92 0.38 21.15 -2.77
CA ARG A 92 1.50 20.72 -3.63
C ARG A 92 2.90 20.93 -3.01
N LYS A 93 2.96 21.57 -1.84
CA LYS A 93 4.22 21.89 -1.15
C LYS A 93 4.97 20.61 -0.82
N ALA A 94 6.30 20.61 -0.95
CA ALA A 94 7.10 19.46 -0.53
C ALA A 94 6.89 19.21 0.97
N GLY A 95 6.57 17.96 1.33
CA GLY A 95 6.27 17.57 2.71
C GLY A 95 4.84 17.81 3.17
N SER A 96 3.93 18.35 2.35
CA SER A 96 2.51 18.38 2.71
C SER A 96 1.94 16.96 2.79
N HIS A 97 0.99 16.75 3.69
CA HIS A 97 0.40 15.43 3.91
C HIS A 97 -0.36 14.94 2.67
N THR A 98 -1.04 15.83 1.93
CA THR A 98 -1.71 15.50 0.67
C THR A 98 -0.72 15.06 -0.42
N ARG A 99 0.45 15.72 -0.50
CA ARG A 99 1.49 15.31 -1.45
C ARG A 99 2.11 13.98 -1.05
N ASN A 100 2.33 13.73 0.25
CA ASN A 100 2.80 12.44 0.75
C ASN A 100 1.78 11.34 0.50
N LEU A 101 0.48 11.60 0.72
CA LEU A 101 -0.63 10.71 0.38
C LEU A 101 -0.62 10.33 -1.11
N LEU A 102 -0.39 11.30 -2.00
CA LEU A 102 -0.26 11.02 -3.45
C LEU A 102 0.94 10.09 -3.75
N ARG A 103 2.06 10.22 -3.03
CA ARG A 103 3.23 9.32 -3.20
C ARG A 103 2.94 7.92 -2.68
N VAL A 104 2.30 7.80 -1.52
CA VAL A 104 1.85 6.50 -0.98
C VAL A 104 0.86 5.83 -1.94
N LYS A 105 -0.11 6.56 -2.47
CA LYS A 105 -1.07 6.04 -3.48
C LYS A 105 -0.38 5.46 -4.71
N ARG A 106 0.70 6.10 -5.19
CA ARG A 106 1.49 5.59 -6.33
C ARG A 106 2.25 4.32 -5.97
N GLY A 107 2.80 4.23 -4.75
CA GLY A 107 3.43 3.00 -4.26
C GLY A 107 2.45 1.82 -4.20
N LEU A 108 1.24 2.06 -3.68
CA LEU A 108 0.18 1.05 -3.66
C LEU A 108 -0.23 0.59 -5.05
N ASP A 109 -0.37 1.52 -6.00
CA ASP A 109 -0.73 1.22 -7.39
C ASP A 109 0.35 0.38 -8.09
N MET A 110 1.63 0.68 -7.83
CA MET A 110 2.76 -0.13 -8.29
C MET A 110 2.73 -1.55 -7.74
N VAL A 111 2.44 -1.73 -6.44
CA VAL A 111 2.32 -3.05 -5.82
C VAL A 111 1.11 -3.82 -6.37
N ARG A 112 -0.02 -3.14 -6.62
CA ARG A 112 -1.19 -3.75 -7.27
C ARG A 112 -0.81 -4.32 -8.64
N VAL A 113 -0.19 -3.50 -9.49
CA VAL A 113 0.25 -3.92 -10.83
C VAL A 113 1.29 -5.04 -10.74
N LEU A 114 2.22 -4.99 -9.77
CA LEU A 114 3.19 -6.07 -9.56
C LEU A 114 2.49 -7.41 -9.27
N PHE A 115 1.49 -7.43 -8.38
CA PHE A 115 0.72 -8.65 -8.10
C PHE A 115 -0.10 -9.11 -9.31
N GLU A 116 -0.72 -8.20 -10.06
CA GLU A 116 -1.42 -8.52 -11.31
C GLU A 116 -0.46 -9.21 -12.32
N GLN A 117 0.76 -8.71 -12.47
CA GLN A 117 1.77 -9.29 -13.37
C GLN A 117 2.29 -10.65 -12.88
N ILE A 118 2.51 -10.81 -11.57
CA ILE A 118 2.92 -12.10 -10.99
C ILE A 118 1.87 -13.17 -11.27
N LEU A 119 0.59 -12.85 -11.01
CA LEU A 119 -0.52 -13.78 -11.27
C LEU A 119 -0.64 -14.08 -12.77
N ALA A 120 -0.58 -13.07 -13.64
CA ALA A 120 -0.65 -13.27 -15.09
C ALA A 120 0.49 -14.16 -15.63
N ALA A 121 1.70 -14.01 -15.11
CA ALA A 121 2.84 -14.84 -15.50
C ALA A 121 2.63 -16.32 -15.12
N GLU A 122 2.08 -16.58 -13.92
CA GLU A 122 1.78 -17.94 -13.45
C GLU A 122 0.80 -18.68 -14.38
N TYR A 123 -0.25 -17.99 -14.85
CA TYR A 123 -1.20 -18.56 -15.82
C TYR A 123 -0.56 -18.91 -17.17
N VAL A 124 0.39 -18.09 -17.64
CA VAL A 124 1.11 -18.36 -18.89
C VAL A 124 2.01 -19.59 -18.76
N TYR A 125 2.76 -19.72 -17.67
CA TYR A 125 3.59 -20.91 -17.43
C TYR A 125 2.75 -22.18 -17.32
N GLN A 126 1.62 -22.14 -16.61
CA GLN A 126 0.71 -23.28 -16.50
C GLN A 126 0.14 -23.67 -17.86
N HIS A 127 -0.28 -22.71 -18.68
CA HIS A 127 -0.78 -22.98 -20.03
C HIS A 127 0.29 -23.58 -20.95
N VAL A 128 1.52 -23.07 -20.90
CA VAL A 128 2.65 -23.59 -21.69
C VAL A 128 3.04 -25.00 -21.27
N ILE A 129 3.14 -25.28 -19.96
CA ILE A 129 3.46 -26.62 -19.44
C ILE A 129 2.36 -27.62 -19.82
N VAL A 130 1.09 -27.25 -19.64
CA VAL A 130 -0.04 -28.10 -20.04
C VAL A 130 -0.01 -28.36 -21.55
N SER A 131 0.23 -27.33 -22.38
CA SER A 131 0.35 -27.51 -23.83
C SER A 131 1.52 -28.41 -24.24
N LEU A 132 2.65 -28.35 -23.53
CA LEU A 132 3.81 -29.23 -23.76
C LEU A 132 3.52 -30.67 -23.35
N ILE A 133 2.81 -30.90 -22.25
CA ILE A 133 2.41 -32.24 -21.79
C ILE A 133 1.43 -32.90 -22.77
N PHE A 134 0.54 -32.12 -23.40
CA PHE A 134 -0.38 -32.64 -24.42
C PHE A 134 0.22 -32.75 -25.84
N LEU A 135 1.47 -32.32 -26.04
CA LEU A 135 2.19 -32.45 -27.31
C LEU A 135 3.17 -33.64 -27.36
N PHE A 136 3.27 -34.44 -26.29
CA PHE A 136 3.99 -35.71 -26.22
C PHE A 136 3.05 -36.84 -25.79
#